data_AF-A0A920HNG0-F1
#
_entry.id   AF-A0A920HNG0-F1
#
_cell.length_a   1.000
_cell.length_b   1.000
_cell.length_c   1.000
_cell.angle_alpha   90.00
_cell.angle_beta   90.00
_cell.angle_gamma   90.00
#
_symmetry.space_group_name_H-M   'P 1'
#
loop_
_entity.id
_entity.type
_entity.pdbx_description
1 polymer ?
#
loop_
_entity_poly.entity_id
_entity_poly.type
_entity_poly.pdbx_seq_one_letter_code
_entity_poly.pdbx_strand_id
1 'polypeptide(L)'
;MHFLKLSLLISLSFLISSCGGGGSAPFALTLPANTLISIDEDNGHTSTFIASTNYRSQITYELINSTTNGVSELSSGGSYSYQPNQDYFGTDNFSIRITANRVDDNNVTTGETLVQTLPVNITIRPVNDPPVIQILDDLSIYTDLSLLFDETLTVNVEITDVDNEISELTFYGQLQDETVTAVLDITQTTENDVVITNQSLIFTLDTIQNAGLFKMSLCANDFEDFTCEGELESYYISNKNLISVTYNCDDDGNNCSSSDQYLYHLIGNPSTNARTNYIFIDQLNGTDERDEFRLRLLESLIILKILMLMKCLTIILMFSSEEANHTGVSIFNIDTGCYASWDARIYCIGEVDRSMIVM
;
A
#
# COMPACT_ATOMS: atom_id res chain seq x y z
N MET A 1 93.98 -19.91 22.58
CA MET A 1 93.98 -18.54 22.02
C MET A 1 93.18 -17.66 22.96
N HIS A 2 93.90 -16.85 23.75
CA HIS A 2 93.33 -15.79 24.60
C HIS A 2 92.69 -14.72 23.72
N PHE A 3 91.47 -14.28 24.06
CA PHE A 3 91.00 -12.95 23.67
C PHE A 3 90.42 -12.22 24.88
N LEU A 4 91.15 -11.19 25.25
CA LEU A 4 90.86 -10.13 26.20
C LEU A 4 89.87 -9.14 25.55
N LYS A 5 88.86 -8.64 26.28
CA LYS A 5 88.32 -7.26 26.19
C LYS A 5 87.17 -7.11 27.20
N LEU A 6 87.40 -6.42 28.32
CA LEU A 6 87.37 -4.96 28.53
C LEU A 6 85.98 -4.56 29.06
N SER A 7 85.84 -4.54 30.39
CA SER A 7 84.67 -3.98 31.07
C SER A 7 84.72 -2.46 30.96
N LEU A 8 83.64 -1.87 30.44
CA LEU A 8 83.42 -0.43 30.42
C LEU A 8 82.46 -0.10 31.56
N LEU A 9 82.98 0.40 32.68
CA LEU A 9 82.16 1.06 33.70
C LEU A 9 81.73 2.42 33.16
N ILE A 10 80.45 2.58 32.83
CA ILE A 10 79.83 3.88 32.61
C ILE A 10 79.15 4.29 33.91
N SER A 11 79.78 5.26 34.58
CA SER A 11 79.24 6.05 35.68
C SER A 11 77.98 6.78 35.23
N LEU A 12 76.81 6.31 35.66
CA LEU A 12 75.53 6.97 35.46
C LEU A 12 75.32 8.02 36.56
N SER A 13 75.70 9.26 36.26
CA SER A 13 75.48 10.41 37.14
C SER A 13 73.98 10.71 37.22
N PHE A 14 73.34 10.29 38.31
CA PHE A 14 71.96 10.64 38.63
C PHE A 14 71.89 12.14 38.99
N LEU A 15 71.50 12.98 38.03
CA LEU A 15 71.03 14.33 38.31
C LEU A 15 69.57 14.24 38.74
N ILE A 16 69.35 14.16 40.06
CA ILE A 16 68.02 14.32 40.65
C ILE A 16 67.70 15.81 40.59
N SER A 17 67.06 16.27 39.51
CA SER A 17 66.40 17.58 39.52
C SER A 17 65.16 17.45 40.39
N SER A 18 65.29 17.84 41.65
CA SER A 18 64.16 18.16 42.53
C SER A 18 63.39 19.32 41.89
N CYS A 19 62.34 19.00 41.13
CA CYS A 19 61.29 19.95 40.81
C CYS A 19 60.27 19.88 41.94
N GLY A 20 60.53 20.65 43.00
CA GLY A 20 59.56 20.94 44.04
C GLY A 20 58.45 21.81 43.47
N GLY A 21 57.45 21.17 42.87
CA GLY A 21 56.20 21.78 42.42
C GLY A 21 55.03 21.04 43.03
N GLY A 22 54.83 21.18 44.34
CA GLY A 22 53.68 20.65 45.08
C GLY A 22 52.38 21.41 44.81
N GLY A 23 52.14 21.79 43.55
CA GLY A 23 50.86 22.32 43.11
C GLY A 23 49.98 21.16 42.68
N SER A 24 48.89 20.93 43.40
CA SER A 24 47.85 20.00 42.96
C SER A 24 47.41 20.35 41.54
N ALA A 25 47.11 19.35 40.70
CA ALA A 25 46.68 19.58 39.32
C ALA A 25 45.48 20.55 39.30
N PRO A 26 45.38 21.47 38.32
CA PRO A 26 44.22 22.35 38.23
C PRO A 26 42.93 21.55 38.08
N PHE A 27 41.82 22.04 38.62
CA PHE A 27 40.51 21.41 38.41
C PHE A 27 40.20 21.37 36.91
N ALA A 28 39.83 20.20 36.41
CA ALA A 28 39.59 19.95 34.99
C ALA A 28 38.33 19.11 34.78
N LEU A 29 37.55 19.47 33.77
CA LEU A 29 36.33 18.81 33.33
C LEU A 29 36.57 18.16 31.96
N THR A 30 36.35 16.85 31.90
CA THR A 30 36.40 16.04 30.68
C THR A 30 34.98 15.83 30.18
N LEU A 31 34.72 16.21 28.94
CA LEU A 31 33.40 16.10 28.32
C LEU A 31 33.12 14.68 27.81
N PRO A 32 31.84 14.28 27.68
CA PRO A 32 31.45 13.08 26.98
C PRO A 32 32.03 13.04 25.56
N ALA A 33 32.45 11.85 25.11
CA ALA A 33 32.97 11.65 23.76
C ALA A 33 31.86 11.51 22.69
N ASN A 34 30.65 11.12 23.10
CA ASN A 34 29.54 10.88 22.18
C ASN A 34 28.85 12.20 21.84
N THR A 35 29.22 12.80 20.71
CA THR A 35 28.61 14.04 20.19
C THR A 35 27.79 13.82 18.92
N LEU A 36 27.67 12.57 18.47
CA LEU A 36 26.94 12.17 17.28
C LEU A 36 25.96 11.06 17.65
N ILE A 37 24.70 11.27 17.31
CA ILE A 37 23.62 10.29 17.42
C ILE A 37 23.14 9.97 16.01
N SER A 38 22.94 8.69 15.70
CA SER A 38 22.30 8.29 14.46
C SER A 38 21.20 7.27 14.74
N ILE A 39 19.99 7.58 14.29
CA ILE A 39 18.77 6.80 14.50
C ILE A 39 17.95 6.79 13.22
N ASP A 40 16.98 5.89 13.16
CA ASP A 40 15.94 5.85 12.14
C ASP A 40 14.76 6.74 12.59
N GLU A 41 14.00 7.31 11.66
CA GLU A 41 12.93 8.27 11.97
C GLU A 41 11.76 7.68 12.77
N ASP A 42 11.50 6.38 12.61
CA ASP A 42 10.47 5.64 13.35
C ASP A 42 10.85 5.28 14.78
N ASN A 43 12.08 5.57 15.19
CA ASN A 43 12.62 5.10 16.45
C ASN A 43 13.06 6.24 17.36
N GLY A 44 12.59 6.19 18.60
CA GLY A 44 13.16 6.99 19.68
C GLY A 44 14.59 6.57 20.02
N HIS A 45 15.37 7.52 20.51
CA HIS A 45 16.71 7.31 21.06
C HIS A 45 16.71 7.50 22.58
N THR A 46 17.49 6.66 23.28
CA THR A 46 17.83 6.90 24.69
C THR A 46 19.32 6.67 24.92
N SER A 47 19.96 7.55 25.70
CA SER A 47 21.37 7.45 26.05
C SER A 47 21.70 8.17 27.36
N THR A 48 22.97 8.19 27.75
CA THR A 48 23.43 8.92 28.93
C THR A 48 24.74 9.64 28.62
N PHE A 49 24.77 10.94 28.89
CA PHE A 49 25.99 11.75 28.83
C PHE A 49 26.75 11.63 30.14
N ILE A 50 28.02 11.23 30.05
CA ILE A 50 28.90 11.03 31.22
C ILE A 50 30.14 11.90 31.05
N ALA A 51 30.17 13.01 31.78
CA ALA A 51 31.35 13.84 31.99
C ALA A 51 32.10 13.36 33.23
N SER A 52 33.39 13.71 33.34
CA SER A 52 34.21 13.36 34.50
C SER A 52 35.16 14.49 34.88
N THR A 53 35.64 14.46 36.11
CA THR A 53 36.61 15.45 36.61
C THR A 53 37.80 14.77 37.27
N ASN A 54 38.93 15.47 37.36
CA ASN A 54 40.14 14.98 38.05
C ASN A 54 40.07 15.07 39.59
N TYR A 55 39.02 15.69 40.14
CA TYR A 55 38.67 15.70 41.57
C TYR A 55 37.25 15.16 41.79
N ARG A 56 36.86 14.91 43.04
CA ARG A 56 35.46 14.60 43.39
C ARG A 56 34.59 15.83 43.08
N SER A 57 33.51 15.61 42.33
CA SER A 57 32.61 16.69 41.90
C SER A 57 31.17 16.22 41.85
N GLN A 58 30.25 17.16 42.03
CA GLN A 58 28.86 17.02 41.61
C GLN A 58 28.74 17.58 40.19
N ILE A 59 28.25 16.76 39.27
CA ILE A 59 28.08 17.12 37.86
C ILE A 59 26.59 17.20 37.54
N THR A 60 26.17 18.30 36.94
CA THR A 60 24.80 18.48 36.46
C THR A 60 24.78 18.83 34.97
N TYR A 61 23.70 18.42 34.32
CA TYR A 61 23.46 18.64 32.88
C TYR A 61 22.20 19.48 32.69
N GLU A 62 22.21 20.32 31.67
CA GLU A 62 21.08 21.18 31.33
C GLU A 62 21.04 21.40 29.82
N LEU A 63 19.86 21.31 29.24
CA LEU A 63 19.64 21.58 27.83
C LEU A 63 19.61 23.09 27.60
N ILE A 64 20.52 23.64 26.76
CA ILE A 64 20.59 25.08 26.47
C ILE A 64 19.65 25.44 25.32
N ASN A 65 19.70 24.67 24.25
CA ASN A 65 18.78 24.70 23.12
C ASN A 65 18.28 23.28 22.88
N SER A 66 17.00 23.16 22.54
CA SER A 66 16.40 21.89 22.15
C SER A 66 16.54 21.67 20.65
N THR A 67 16.31 20.43 20.27
CA THR A 67 16.03 19.99 18.90
C THR A 67 14.80 20.70 18.32
N THR A 68 14.78 20.92 17.01
CA THR A 68 13.65 21.55 16.30
C THR A 68 12.74 20.55 15.59
N ASN A 69 13.26 19.37 15.25
CA ASN A 69 12.57 18.34 14.48
C ASN A 69 12.33 17.08 15.31
N GLY A 70 12.13 17.27 16.61
CA GLY A 70 11.82 16.20 17.56
C GLY A 70 11.84 16.70 19.00
N VAL A 71 11.40 15.86 19.91
CA VAL A 71 11.30 16.15 21.34
C VAL A 71 12.54 15.60 22.06
N SER A 72 13.31 16.50 22.67
CA SER A 72 14.47 16.16 23.49
C SER A 72 14.18 16.33 24.97
N GLU A 73 14.52 15.34 25.79
CA GLU A 73 14.48 15.46 27.25
C GLU A 73 15.85 15.10 27.85
N LEU A 74 16.36 15.95 28.74
CA LEU A 74 17.63 15.74 29.42
C LEU A 74 17.45 15.89 30.93
N SER A 75 17.76 14.84 31.68
CA SER A 75 17.76 14.91 33.14
C SER A 75 19.03 15.57 33.67
N SER A 76 18.97 16.14 34.88
CA SER A 76 20.12 16.73 35.55
C SER A 76 21.24 15.73 35.85
N GLY A 77 20.95 14.42 35.80
CA GLY A 77 21.92 13.33 35.92
C GLY A 77 22.54 12.86 34.59
N GLY A 78 22.14 13.46 33.47
CA GLY A 78 22.70 13.18 32.14
C GLY A 78 21.96 12.13 31.31
N SER A 79 20.84 11.58 31.81
CA SER A 79 19.99 10.68 31.00
C SER A 79 19.28 11.49 29.93
N TYR A 80 19.36 11.04 28.69
CA TYR A 80 18.82 11.74 27.53
C TYR A 80 17.87 10.85 26.74
N SER A 81 16.76 11.42 26.27
CA SER A 81 15.88 10.83 25.27
C SER A 81 15.62 11.81 24.13
N TYR A 82 15.40 11.25 22.95
CA TYR A 82 15.00 12.00 21.76
C TYR A 82 13.98 11.19 20.98
N GLN A 83 12.91 11.83 20.54
CA GLN A 83 11.94 11.28 19.60
C GLN A 83 11.86 12.23 18.40
N PRO A 84 12.27 11.81 17.20
CA PRO A 84 12.00 12.57 15.98
C PRO A 84 10.52 12.93 15.86
N ASN A 85 10.22 14.07 15.22
CA ASN A 85 8.87 14.28 14.70
C ASN A 85 8.56 13.15 13.71
N GLN A 86 7.28 12.77 13.65
CA GLN A 86 6.81 11.77 12.70
C GLN A 86 7.26 12.14 11.27
N ASP A 87 7.78 11.14 10.54
CA ASP A 87 8.17 11.21 9.13
C ASP A 87 9.29 12.23 8.83
N TYR A 88 10.05 12.64 9.86
CA TYR A 88 11.17 13.56 9.69
C TYR A 88 12.51 12.82 9.57
N PHE A 89 13.09 12.87 8.37
CA PHE A 89 14.49 12.52 8.13
C PHE A 89 15.38 13.76 7.95
N GLY A 90 16.67 13.63 8.30
CA GLY A 90 17.66 14.70 8.12
C GLY A 90 18.54 14.92 9.35
N THR A 91 18.77 16.19 9.70
CA THR A 91 19.70 16.55 10.78
C THR A 91 19.01 17.40 11.83
N ASP A 92 19.27 17.08 13.09
CA ASP A 92 18.88 17.89 14.24
C ASP A 92 20.11 18.16 15.12
N ASN A 93 20.01 19.14 16.02
CA ASN A 93 21.10 19.47 16.92
C ASN A 93 20.60 20.09 18.22
N PHE A 94 21.39 19.89 19.26
CA PHE A 94 21.17 20.52 20.56
C PHE A 94 22.50 20.73 21.26
N SER A 95 22.50 21.54 22.32
CA SER A 95 23.69 21.80 23.13
C SER A 95 23.37 21.62 24.60
N ILE A 96 24.29 20.96 25.29
CA ILE A 96 24.20 20.69 26.72
C ILE A 96 25.17 21.60 27.47
N ARG A 97 24.70 22.25 28.54
CA ARG A 97 25.55 22.84 29.57
C ARG A 97 25.91 21.78 30.60
N ILE A 98 27.20 21.55 30.79
CA ILE A 98 27.73 20.64 31.80
C ILE A 98 28.40 21.48 32.88
N THR A 99 27.90 21.39 34.10
CA THR A 99 28.43 22.11 35.26
C THR A 99 29.03 21.12 36.23
N ALA A 100 30.30 21.29 36.57
CA ALA A 100 30.99 20.49 37.58
C ALA A 100 31.39 21.37 38.77
N ASN A 101 30.85 21.04 39.94
CA ASN A 101 31.20 21.69 41.20
C ASN A 101 32.09 20.75 42.00
N ARG A 102 33.34 21.16 42.26
CA ARG A 102 34.26 20.36 43.07
C ARG A 102 33.74 20.29 44.50
N VAL A 103 33.85 19.11 45.10
CA VAL A 103 33.46 18.86 46.49
C VAL A 103 34.63 18.30 47.31
N ASP A 104 34.58 18.51 48.62
CA ASP A 104 35.49 17.90 49.58
C ASP A 104 35.06 16.46 49.94
N ASP A 105 35.78 15.83 50.88
CA ASP A 105 35.48 14.47 51.32
C ASP A 105 34.12 14.32 52.02
N ASN A 106 33.55 15.43 52.51
CA ASN A 106 32.24 15.51 53.16
C ASN A 106 31.13 15.93 52.17
N ASN A 107 31.42 15.95 50.86
CA ASN A 107 30.50 16.34 49.80
C ASN A 107 30.05 17.82 49.85
N VAL A 108 30.85 18.68 50.48
CA VAL A 108 30.63 20.14 50.54
C VAL A 108 31.36 20.80 49.38
N THR A 109 30.71 21.73 48.68
CA THR A 109 31.31 22.42 47.52
C THR A 109 32.50 23.29 47.94
N THR A 110 33.62 23.18 47.23
CA THR A 110 34.85 23.94 47.54
C THR A 110 34.84 25.36 46.96
N GLY A 111 33.82 25.71 46.18
CA GLY A 111 33.71 26.98 45.44
C GLY A 111 34.36 26.97 44.06
N GLU A 112 35.03 25.88 43.67
CA GLU A 112 35.56 25.71 42.32
C GLU A 112 34.49 25.09 41.40
N THR A 113 34.09 25.84 40.38
CA THR A 113 33.08 25.43 39.39
C THR A 113 33.66 25.53 38.00
N LEU A 114 33.44 24.49 37.19
CA LEU A 114 33.70 24.49 35.76
C LEU A 114 32.38 24.36 35.00
N VAL A 115 32.24 25.15 33.94
CA VAL A 115 31.08 25.10 33.04
C VAL A 115 31.60 24.97 31.62
N GLN A 116 31.08 24.00 30.89
CA GLN A 116 31.41 23.75 29.49
C GLN A 116 30.12 23.50 28.71
N THR A 117 30.13 23.84 27.42
CA THR A 117 29.02 23.54 26.50
C THR A 117 29.45 22.45 25.54
N LEU A 118 28.60 21.43 25.38
CA LEU A 118 28.80 20.34 24.44
C LEU A 118 27.72 20.40 23.34
N PRO A 119 28.08 20.72 22.08
CA PRO A 119 27.17 20.54 20.96
C PRO A 119 27.04 19.06 20.61
N VAL A 120 25.82 18.62 20.31
CA VAL A 120 25.48 17.26 19.88
C VAL A 120 24.69 17.36 18.58
N ASN A 121 25.11 16.58 17.58
CA ASN A 121 24.40 16.47 16.30
C ASN A 121 23.67 15.12 16.23
N ILE A 122 22.48 15.15 15.68
CA ILE A 122 21.64 13.98 15.44
C ILE A 122 21.46 13.84 13.93
N THR A 123 21.67 12.63 13.42
CA THR A 123 21.35 12.25 12.05
C THR A 123 20.20 11.25 12.08
N ILE A 124 19.05 11.66 11.56
CA ILE A 124 17.85 10.85 11.43
C ILE A 124 17.83 10.28 10.01
N ARG A 125 17.86 8.95 9.91
CA ARG A 125 17.88 8.24 8.63
C ARG A 125 16.45 7.99 8.16
N PRO A 126 16.18 8.14 6.86
CA PRO A 126 14.88 7.80 6.30
C PRO A 126 14.64 6.29 6.40
N VAL A 127 13.39 5.91 6.58
CA VAL A 127 12.86 4.55 6.50
C VAL A 127 11.69 4.55 5.52
N ASN A 128 11.52 3.47 4.77
CA ASN A 128 10.41 3.34 3.81
C ASN A 128 9.07 3.24 4.56
N ASP A 129 8.11 4.07 4.21
CA ASP A 129 6.73 4.00 4.68
C ASP A 129 5.82 3.47 3.55
N PRO A 130 4.87 2.57 3.84
CA PRO A 130 3.99 2.04 2.81
C PRO A 130 3.07 3.14 2.25
N PRO A 131 2.67 3.05 0.95
CA PRO A 131 1.72 3.97 0.37
C PRO A 131 0.40 3.99 1.14
N VAL A 132 -0.25 5.15 1.24
CA VAL A 132 -1.56 5.30 1.87
C VAL A 132 -2.61 5.55 0.80
N ILE A 133 -3.70 4.78 0.85
CA ILE A 133 -4.85 4.91 -0.06
C ILE A 133 -6.08 5.31 0.75
N GLN A 134 -6.66 6.45 0.42
CA GLN A 134 -7.97 6.86 0.90
C GLN A 134 -8.99 6.76 -0.23
N ILE A 135 -9.99 5.90 -0.08
CA ILE A 135 -11.05 5.73 -1.07
C ILE A 135 -12.14 6.78 -0.83
N LEU A 136 -12.48 7.54 -1.89
CA LEU A 136 -13.45 8.63 -1.81
C LEU A 136 -14.86 8.21 -2.27
N ASP A 137 -14.95 7.20 -3.13
CA ASP A 137 -16.21 6.65 -3.60
C ASP A 137 -16.82 5.65 -2.59
N ASP A 138 -18.15 5.56 -2.58
CA ASP A 138 -18.86 4.54 -1.80
C ASP A 138 -18.82 3.19 -2.53
N LEU A 139 -17.91 2.31 -2.12
CA LEU A 139 -17.81 0.96 -2.71
C LEU A 139 -18.92 0.01 -2.26
N SER A 140 -19.72 0.36 -1.25
CA SER A 140 -20.79 -0.52 -0.75
C SER A 140 -21.98 -0.67 -1.71
N ILE A 141 -22.02 0.18 -2.75
CA ILE A 141 -22.97 0.06 -3.86
C ILE A 141 -22.71 -1.19 -4.71
N TYR A 142 -21.49 -1.71 -4.67
CA TYR A 142 -21.11 -2.94 -5.35
C TYR A 142 -21.41 -4.13 -4.45
N THR A 143 -22.22 -5.05 -4.98
CA THR A 143 -22.71 -6.23 -4.25
C THR A 143 -22.68 -7.45 -5.16
N ASP A 144 -23.12 -8.60 -4.64
CA ASP A 144 -23.39 -9.79 -5.45
C ASP A 144 -24.50 -9.61 -6.51
N LEU A 145 -25.15 -8.45 -6.57
CA LEU A 145 -26.07 -8.03 -7.65
C LEU A 145 -25.47 -6.97 -8.59
N SER A 146 -24.16 -6.76 -8.53
CA SER A 146 -23.43 -5.88 -9.45
C SER A 146 -22.70 -6.70 -10.52
N LEU A 147 -22.71 -6.21 -11.76
CA LEU A 147 -21.98 -6.78 -12.90
C LEU A 147 -21.07 -5.69 -13.50
N LEU A 148 -19.75 -5.91 -13.45
CA LEU A 148 -18.80 -5.03 -14.13
C LEU A 148 -18.63 -5.49 -15.57
N PHE A 149 -19.37 -4.85 -16.47
CA PHE A 149 -19.40 -5.17 -17.90
C PHE A 149 -18.46 -4.30 -18.75
N ASP A 150 -18.22 -3.08 -18.30
CA ASP A 150 -17.38 -2.12 -19.01
C ASP A 150 -15.92 -2.55 -18.98
N GLU A 151 -15.13 -2.05 -19.94
CA GLU A 151 -13.71 -2.39 -20.06
C GLU A 151 -12.87 -1.74 -18.96
N THR A 152 -13.36 -0.63 -18.40
CA THR A 152 -12.67 0.10 -17.35
C THR A 152 -13.60 0.40 -16.19
N LEU A 153 -13.05 0.37 -14.98
CA LEU A 153 -13.69 0.89 -13.78
C LEU A 153 -12.86 2.04 -13.24
N THR A 154 -13.50 3.17 -12.95
CA THR A 154 -12.84 4.32 -12.32
C THR A 154 -13.29 4.45 -10.88
N VAL A 155 -12.34 4.59 -9.95
CA VAL A 155 -12.61 4.84 -8.53
C VAL A 155 -11.85 6.08 -8.08
N ASN A 156 -12.54 7.05 -7.49
CA ASN A 156 -11.91 8.24 -6.93
C ASN A 156 -11.21 7.92 -5.61
N VAL A 157 -9.96 8.36 -5.51
CA VAL A 157 -9.08 8.07 -4.38
C VAL A 157 -8.22 9.30 -4.04
N GLU A 158 -7.54 9.24 -2.91
CA GLU A 158 -6.41 10.08 -2.57
C GLU A 158 -5.27 9.16 -2.17
N ILE A 159 -4.16 9.22 -2.91
CA ILE A 159 -2.97 8.41 -2.66
C ILE A 159 -1.82 9.33 -2.28
N THR A 160 -1.15 8.97 -1.18
CA THR A 160 0.04 9.66 -0.69
C THR A 160 1.07 8.63 -0.26
N ASP A 161 2.32 9.04 -0.33
CA ASP A 161 3.44 8.29 0.17
C ASP A 161 4.41 9.29 0.81
N VAL A 162 5.07 8.91 1.90
CA VAL A 162 5.90 9.81 2.70
C VAL A 162 7.24 10.03 2.02
N ASP A 163 7.83 8.96 1.49
CA ASP A 163 9.20 8.94 0.99
C ASP A 163 9.30 8.72 -0.52
N ASN A 164 8.22 8.28 -1.18
CA ASN A 164 8.13 8.20 -2.64
C ASN A 164 7.31 9.32 -3.29
N GLU A 165 7.70 9.68 -4.51
CA GLU A 165 6.82 10.49 -5.36
C GLU A 165 5.71 9.61 -5.96
N ILE A 166 4.50 10.17 -6.16
CA ILE A 166 3.36 9.41 -6.75
C ILE A 166 3.73 8.75 -8.10
N SER A 167 4.64 9.35 -8.87
CA SER A 167 5.08 8.80 -10.16
C SER A 167 5.96 7.55 -10.07
N GLU A 168 6.45 7.24 -8.87
CA GLU A 168 7.26 6.06 -8.57
C GLU A 168 6.39 4.87 -8.12
N LEU A 169 5.12 5.12 -7.80
CA LEU A 169 4.18 4.10 -7.34
C LEU A 169 3.55 3.33 -8.50
N THR A 170 3.17 2.09 -8.21
CA THR A 170 2.39 1.22 -9.11
C THR A 170 1.06 0.84 -8.50
N PHE A 171 0.04 0.68 -9.34
CA PHE A 171 -1.34 0.47 -8.91
C PHE A 171 -1.96 -0.76 -9.56
N TYR A 172 -2.75 -1.50 -8.79
CA TYR A 172 -3.47 -2.66 -9.27
C TYR A 172 -4.69 -2.97 -8.40
N GLY A 173 -5.66 -3.66 -8.97
CA GLY A 173 -6.76 -4.27 -8.23
C GLY A 173 -6.37 -5.69 -7.87
N GLN A 174 -6.38 -6.04 -6.58
CA GLN A 174 -6.16 -7.41 -6.13
C GLN A 174 -7.49 -8.16 -6.10
N LEU A 175 -7.66 -9.11 -7.02
CA LEU A 175 -8.71 -10.13 -6.95
C LEU A 175 -8.17 -11.37 -6.22
N GLN A 176 -9.00 -12.39 -5.98
CA GLN A 176 -8.61 -13.56 -5.18
C GLN A 176 -7.35 -14.29 -5.72
N ASP A 177 -7.30 -14.55 -7.02
CA ASP A 177 -6.24 -15.34 -7.66
C ASP A 177 -5.54 -14.61 -8.82
N GLU A 178 -5.87 -13.34 -9.06
CA GLU A 178 -5.28 -12.53 -10.13
C GLU A 178 -5.24 -11.03 -9.78
N THR A 179 -4.48 -10.27 -10.56
CA THR A 179 -4.36 -8.81 -10.42
C THR A 179 -4.90 -8.11 -11.65
N VAL A 180 -5.65 -7.04 -11.44
CA VAL A 180 -6.17 -6.15 -12.47
C VAL A 180 -5.26 -4.94 -12.58
N THR A 181 -4.79 -4.61 -13.79
CA THR A 181 -3.91 -3.44 -13.95
C THR A 181 -4.70 -2.16 -13.68
N ALA A 182 -4.09 -1.21 -12.96
CA ALA A 182 -4.66 0.11 -12.75
C ALA A 182 -3.68 1.21 -13.13
N VAL A 183 -4.22 2.34 -13.60
CA VAL A 183 -3.46 3.56 -13.85
C VAL A 183 -4.07 4.68 -13.02
N LEU A 184 -3.23 5.47 -12.37
CA LEU A 184 -3.65 6.67 -11.67
C LEU A 184 -3.81 7.83 -12.66
N ASP A 185 -5.00 8.39 -12.74
CA ASP A 185 -5.29 9.64 -13.43
C ASP A 185 -5.34 10.78 -12.40
N ILE A 186 -4.64 11.88 -12.69
CA ILE A 186 -4.58 13.06 -11.82
C ILE A 186 -5.05 14.25 -12.64
N THR A 187 -6.19 14.81 -12.25
CA THR A 187 -6.76 15.99 -12.90
C THR A 187 -6.69 17.19 -11.99
N GLN A 188 -6.26 18.33 -12.54
CA GLN A 188 -6.23 19.60 -11.83
C GLN A 188 -7.28 20.54 -12.42
N THR A 189 -8.18 21.02 -11.58
CA THR A 189 -9.16 22.06 -11.95
C THR A 189 -8.87 23.31 -11.15
N THR A 190 -9.14 24.48 -11.73
CA THR A 190 -9.03 25.76 -11.02
C THR A 190 -10.42 26.34 -10.84
N GLU A 191 -10.87 26.43 -9.59
CA GLU A 191 -12.13 27.05 -9.23
C GLU A 191 -11.85 28.21 -8.27
N ASN A 192 -12.25 29.44 -8.65
CA ASN A 192 -12.05 30.64 -7.84
C ASN A 192 -10.58 30.87 -7.37
N ASP A 193 -9.60 30.71 -8.28
CA ASP A 193 -8.15 30.76 -8.00
C ASP A 193 -7.63 29.67 -7.02
N VAL A 194 -8.44 28.66 -6.69
CA VAL A 194 -8.02 27.48 -5.95
C VAL A 194 -7.77 26.33 -6.93
N VAL A 195 -6.57 25.75 -6.88
CA VAL A 195 -6.25 24.53 -7.62
C VAL A 195 -6.74 23.33 -6.82
N ILE A 196 -7.66 22.58 -7.40
CA ILE A 196 -8.18 21.32 -6.87
C ILE A 196 -7.53 20.19 -7.64
N THR A 197 -6.90 19.26 -6.91
CA THR A 197 -6.31 18.05 -7.48
C THR A 197 -7.23 16.88 -7.17
N ASN A 198 -7.74 16.21 -8.21
CA ASN A 198 -8.50 14.98 -8.08
C ASN A 198 -7.66 13.81 -8.58
N GLN A 199 -7.69 12.70 -7.86
CA GLN A 199 -7.04 11.46 -8.28
C GLN A 199 -8.09 10.37 -8.48
N SER A 200 -7.92 9.58 -9.52
CA SER A 200 -8.81 8.46 -9.84
C SER A 200 -7.99 7.28 -10.32
N LEU A 201 -8.21 6.09 -9.74
CA LEU A 201 -7.66 4.84 -10.27
C LEU A 201 -8.57 4.30 -11.37
N ILE A 202 -7.99 4.05 -12.55
CA ILE A 202 -8.66 3.47 -13.70
C ILE A 202 -8.17 2.02 -13.86
N PHE A 203 -9.02 1.08 -13.47
CA PHE A 203 -8.78 -0.36 -13.59
C PHE A 203 -9.14 -0.85 -14.98
N THR A 204 -8.28 -1.67 -15.59
CA THR A 204 -8.49 -2.26 -16.92
C THR A 204 -9.02 -3.69 -16.76
N LEU A 205 -10.34 -3.87 -16.89
CA LEU A 205 -11.06 -5.09 -16.52
C LEU A 205 -11.03 -6.18 -17.60
N ASP A 206 -10.73 -5.84 -18.85
CA ASP A 206 -10.64 -6.80 -19.96
C ASP A 206 -9.47 -7.80 -19.79
N THR A 207 -8.51 -7.49 -18.92
CA THR A 207 -7.39 -8.41 -18.61
C THR A 207 -7.80 -9.58 -17.73
N ILE A 208 -8.97 -9.53 -17.10
CA ILE A 208 -9.45 -10.56 -16.18
C ILE A 208 -9.64 -11.87 -16.92
N GLN A 209 -9.00 -12.92 -16.41
CA GLN A 209 -9.03 -14.25 -17.03
C GLN A 209 -10.16 -15.10 -16.48
N ASN A 210 -10.48 -14.97 -15.20
CA ASN A 210 -11.49 -15.78 -14.54
C ASN A 210 -12.72 -14.95 -14.24
N ALA A 211 -13.85 -15.33 -14.83
CA ALA A 211 -15.13 -14.73 -14.50
C ALA A 211 -15.70 -15.31 -13.21
N GLY A 212 -16.38 -14.48 -12.43
CA GLY A 212 -17.03 -14.90 -11.19
C GLY A 212 -17.35 -13.74 -10.26
N LEU A 213 -17.99 -14.09 -9.14
CA LEU A 213 -18.20 -13.18 -8.02
C LEU A 213 -16.92 -13.12 -7.17
N PHE A 214 -16.29 -11.96 -7.17
CA PHE A 214 -15.07 -11.71 -6.41
C PHE A 214 -15.15 -10.41 -5.64
N LYS A 215 -14.24 -10.27 -4.68
CA LYS A 215 -13.93 -8.99 -4.04
C LYS A 215 -12.61 -8.50 -4.58
N MET A 216 -12.56 -7.23 -4.97
CA MET A 216 -11.34 -6.56 -5.38
C MET A 216 -10.93 -5.52 -4.33
N SER A 217 -9.68 -5.57 -3.90
CA SER A 217 -9.07 -4.50 -3.13
C SER A 217 -8.23 -3.62 -4.06
N LEU A 218 -8.14 -2.33 -3.77
CA LEU A 218 -7.36 -1.37 -4.54
C LEU A 218 -5.98 -1.28 -3.89
N CYS A 219 -4.92 -1.50 -4.64
CA CYS A 219 -3.57 -1.58 -4.11
C CYS A 219 -2.61 -0.56 -4.74
N ALA A 220 -1.67 -0.09 -3.93
CA ALA A 220 -0.56 0.78 -4.30
C ALA A 220 0.73 0.17 -3.74
N ASN A 221 1.80 0.24 -4.52
CA ASN A 221 3.08 -0.41 -4.22
C ASN A 221 4.24 0.50 -4.66
N ASP A 222 5.19 0.72 -3.75
CA ASP A 222 6.40 1.55 -3.91
C ASP A 222 7.65 0.74 -4.33
N PHE A 223 7.48 -0.57 -4.57
CA PHE A 223 8.47 -1.63 -4.82
C PHE A 223 9.18 -2.25 -3.61
N GLU A 224 9.02 -1.69 -2.42
CA GLU A 224 9.52 -2.23 -1.15
C GLU A 224 8.36 -2.76 -0.28
N ASP A 225 7.30 -1.96 -0.14
CA ASP A 225 6.06 -2.24 0.57
C ASP A 225 4.82 -1.96 -0.30
N PHE A 226 3.65 -2.38 0.21
CA PHE A 226 2.38 -2.15 -0.46
C PHE A 226 1.24 -2.03 0.53
N THR A 227 0.22 -1.29 0.11
CA THR A 227 -1.05 -1.18 0.83
C THR A 227 -2.18 -1.57 -0.11
N CYS A 228 -3.14 -2.34 0.41
CA CYS A 228 -4.39 -2.64 -0.27
C CYS A 228 -5.55 -2.20 0.61
N GLU A 229 -6.47 -1.43 0.05
CA GLU A 229 -7.62 -0.89 0.75
C GLU A 229 -8.93 -1.12 0.00
N GLY A 230 -10.02 -1.14 0.77
CA GLY A 230 -11.37 -1.37 0.27
C GLY A 230 -11.67 -2.80 -0.17
N GLU A 231 -12.96 -3.06 -0.34
CA GLU A 231 -13.49 -4.31 -0.91
C GLU A 231 -14.64 -3.98 -1.87
N LEU A 232 -14.40 -4.14 -3.16
CA LEU A 232 -15.42 -4.03 -4.21
C LEU A 232 -15.92 -5.43 -4.57
N GLU A 233 -17.08 -5.81 -4.07
CA GLU A 233 -17.72 -7.08 -4.37
C GLU A 233 -18.59 -6.96 -5.63
N SER A 234 -18.27 -7.73 -6.68
CA SER A 234 -19.04 -7.70 -7.93
C SER A 234 -18.82 -8.96 -8.76
N TYR A 235 -19.70 -9.20 -9.73
CA TYR A 235 -19.41 -10.14 -10.80
C TYR A 235 -18.47 -9.50 -11.82
N TYR A 236 -17.30 -10.11 -11.99
CA TYR A 236 -16.33 -9.78 -13.02
C TYR A 236 -16.51 -10.74 -14.18
N ILE A 237 -16.55 -10.20 -15.40
CA ILE A 237 -16.65 -10.99 -16.63
C ILE A 237 -15.26 -11.28 -17.21
N SER A 238 -15.16 -12.32 -18.03
CA SER A 238 -13.92 -12.62 -18.76
C SER A 238 -14.18 -13.01 -20.21
N ASN A 239 -13.16 -12.84 -21.05
CA ASN A 239 -13.18 -13.20 -22.48
C ASN A 239 -14.40 -12.59 -23.21
N LYS A 240 -14.65 -11.29 -23.00
CA LYS A 240 -15.68 -10.53 -23.70
C LYS A 240 -15.28 -10.33 -25.16
N ASN A 241 -16.10 -10.85 -26.07
CA ASN A 241 -15.87 -10.75 -27.52
C ASN A 241 -17.12 -10.26 -28.22
N LEU A 242 -16.95 -9.43 -29.25
CA LEU A 242 -18.03 -9.06 -30.16
C LEU A 242 -18.15 -10.12 -31.26
N ILE A 243 -19.32 -10.73 -31.38
CA ILE A 243 -19.66 -11.66 -32.45
C ILE A 243 -20.79 -11.06 -33.30
N SER A 244 -20.81 -11.34 -34.60
CA SER A 244 -21.89 -10.91 -35.48
C SER A 244 -22.76 -12.11 -35.86
N VAL A 245 -24.05 -12.04 -35.56
CA VAL A 245 -25.03 -13.08 -35.81
C VAL A 245 -25.92 -12.67 -36.97
N THR A 246 -25.93 -13.45 -38.05
CA THR A 246 -26.80 -13.22 -39.21
C THR A 246 -28.14 -13.91 -39.06
N TYR A 247 -29.22 -13.26 -39.48
CA TYR A 247 -30.60 -13.77 -39.43
C TYR A 247 -31.44 -13.19 -40.57
N ASN A 248 -32.65 -13.73 -40.78
CA ASN A 248 -33.57 -13.32 -41.86
C ASN A 248 -32.90 -13.27 -43.24
N CYS A 249 -32.16 -14.32 -43.57
CA CYS A 249 -31.55 -14.47 -44.89
C CYS A 249 -32.61 -14.75 -45.96
N ASP A 250 -32.38 -14.26 -47.18
CA ASP A 250 -33.12 -14.72 -48.36
C ASP A 250 -32.85 -16.22 -48.66
N ASP A 251 -33.66 -16.82 -49.53
CA ASP A 251 -33.58 -18.25 -49.87
C ASP A 251 -32.19 -18.68 -50.40
N ASP A 252 -31.42 -17.71 -50.92
CA ASP A 252 -30.07 -17.92 -51.45
C ASP A 252 -28.96 -17.69 -50.39
N GLY A 253 -29.32 -17.27 -49.17
CA GLY A 253 -28.39 -17.05 -48.06
C GLY A 253 -27.44 -15.87 -48.23
N ASN A 254 -27.66 -15.01 -49.22
CA ASN A 254 -26.71 -13.96 -49.62
C ASN A 254 -27.11 -12.58 -49.09
N ASN A 255 -28.37 -12.40 -48.70
CA ASN A 255 -28.86 -11.16 -48.12
C ASN A 255 -29.47 -11.43 -46.75
N CYS A 256 -28.64 -11.27 -45.71
CA CYS A 256 -29.02 -11.45 -44.32
C CYS A 256 -28.96 -10.12 -43.58
N SER A 257 -29.83 -9.98 -42.58
CA SER A 257 -29.61 -8.98 -41.53
C SER A 257 -28.55 -9.50 -40.56
N SER A 258 -27.86 -8.59 -39.87
CA SER A 258 -26.85 -8.93 -38.85
C SER A 258 -27.10 -8.17 -37.57
N SER A 259 -26.89 -8.83 -36.43
CA SER A 259 -26.89 -8.21 -35.11
C SER A 259 -25.59 -8.58 -34.40
N ASP A 260 -24.91 -7.57 -33.87
CA ASP A 260 -23.69 -7.76 -33.11
C ASP A 260 -24.04 -8.05 -31.64
N GLN A 261 -23.36 -9.03 -31.05
CA GLN A 261 -23.61 -9.51 -29.69
C GLN A 261 -22.30 -9.63 -28.92
N TYR A 262 -22.32 -9.26 -27.65
CA TYR A 262 -21.23 -9.49 -26.71
C TYR A 262 -21.35 -10.88 -26.11
N LEU A 263 -20.39 -11.74 -26.42
CA LEU A 263 -20.22 -13.04 -25.81
C LEU A 263 -19.16 -12.97 -24.71
N TYR A 264 -19.53 -13.29 -23.47
CA TYR A 264 -18.62 -13.22 -22.31
C TYR A 264 -18.91 -14.31 -21.27
N HIS A 265 -17.92 -14.65 -20.45
CA HIS A 265 -18.07 -15.60 -19.35
C HIS A 265 -18.52 -14.88 -18.08
N LEU A 266 -19.39 -15.54 -17.31
CA LEU A 266 -19.88 -15.11 -16.00
C LEU A 266 -19.31 -15.96 -14.86
N ILE A 267 -18.96 -17.21 -15.15
CA ILE A 267 -18.25 -18.11 -14.24
C ILE A 267 -17.23 -18.90 -15.04
N GLY A 268 -15.98 -18.90 -14.59
CA GLY A 268 -14.89 -19.64 -15.20
C GLY A 268 -14.25 -18.91 -16.38
N ASN A 269 -13.67 -19.66 -17.29
CA ASN A 269 -12.89 -19.16 -18.42
C ASN A 269 -12.91 -20.17 -19.59
N PRO A 270 -12.39 -19.84 -20.78
CA PRO A 270 -12.38 -20.75 -21.93
C PRO A 270 -11.68 -22.10 -21.72
N SER A 271 -10.79 -22.20 -20.72
CA SER A 271 -10.08 -23.43 -20.36
C SER A 271 -10.78 -24.24 -19.26
N THR A 272 -11.91 -23.76 -18.75
CA THR A 272 -12.62 -24.40 -17.64
C THR A 272 -13.27 -25.70 -18.11
N ASN A 273 -12.85 -26.81 -17.52
CA ASN A 273 -13.43 -28.13 -17.79
C ASN A 273 -14.72 -28.32 -16.97
N ALA A 274 -15.81 -27.72 -17.45
CA ALA A 274 -17.11 -27.81 -16.83
C ALA A 274 -17.84 -29.10 -17.24
N ARG A 275 -18.60 -29.68 -16.30
CA ARG A 275 -19.51 -30.80 -16.60
C ARG A 275 -20.80 -30.35 -17.29
N THR A 276 -21.19 -29.10 -17.07
CA THR A 276 -22.38 -28.49 -17.65
C THR A 276 -22.06 -27.07 -18.09
N ASN A 277 -22.49 -26.72 -19.30
CA ASN A 277 -22.38 -25.38 -19.86
C ASN A 277 -23.78 -24.77 -19.93
N TYR A 278 -23.94 -23.53 -19.46
CA TYR A 278 -25.17 -22.76 -19.63
C TYR A 278 -24.89 -21.51 -20.45
N ILE A 279 -25.79 -21.25 -21.39
CA ILE A 279 -25.83 -20.02 -22.17
C ILE A 279 -27.07 -19.24 -21.77
N PHE A 280 -26.87 -17.98 -21.39
CA PHE A 280 -27.93 -16.99 -21.31
C PHE A 280 -27.87 -16.15 -22.57
N ILE A 281 -29.01 -15.93 -23.21
CA ILE A 281 -29.11 -15.09 -24.40
C ILE A 281 -30.07 -13.98 -24.04
N ASP A 282 -29.57 -12.75 -24.15
CA ASP A 282 -30.33 -11.54 -23.95
C ASP A 282 -30.88 -10.99 -25.26
N GLN A 283 -31.97 -10.22 -25.17
CA GLN A 283 -32.53 -9.42 -26.25
C GLN A 283 -33.22 -8.19 -25.68
N LEU A 284 -32.81 -7.02 -26.17
CA LEU A 284 -33.09 -5.75 -25.50
C LEU A 284 -33.67 -4.73 -26.47
N ASN A 285 -34.93 -4.33 -26.26
CA ASN A 285 -35.52 -3.14 -26.84
C ASN A 285 -35.18 -1.90 -25.99
N GLY A 286 -33.90 -1.50 -26.00
CA GLY A 286 -33.42 -0.29 -25.32
C GLY A 286 -32.75 -0.53 -23.97
N THR A 287 -32.38 0.56 -23.29
CA THR A 287 -31.47 0.54 -22.14
C THR A 287 -32.08 0.03 -20.84
N ASP A 288 -33.39 0.23 -20.62
CA ASP A 288 -34.06 -0.18 -19.38
C ASP A 288 -34.19 -1.71 -19.29
N GLU A 289 -34.45 -2.36 -20.42
CA GLU A 289 -34.52 -3.83 -20.51
C GLU A 289 -33.14 -4.47 -20.23
N ARG A 290 -32.04 -3.80 -20.57
CA ARG A 290 -30.66 -4.27 -20.33
C ARG A 290 -30.38 -4.43 -18.85
N ASP A 291 -30.70 -3.38 -18.09
CA ASP A 291 -30.40 -3.35 -16.66
C ASP A 291 -31.29 -4.35 -15.91
N GLU A 292 -32.54 -4.53 -16.36
CA GLU A 292 -33.39 -5.62 -15.87
C GLU A 292 -32.82 -6.99 -16.23
N PHE A 293 -32.39 -7.23 -17.47
CA PHE A 293 -31.77 -8.51 -17.86
C PHE A 293 -30.57 -8.84 -16.98
N ARG A 294 -29.62 -7.89 -16.83
CA ARG A 294 -28.42 -8.09 -16.01
C ARG A 294 -28.79 -8.41 -14.56
N LEU A 295 -29.78 -7.72 -14.00
CA LEU A 295 -30.29 -8.03 -12.66
C LEU A 295 -30.85 -9.46 -12.58
N ARG A 296 -31.72 -9.85 -13.53
CA ARG A 296 -32.32 -11.22 -13.56
C ARG A 296 -31.28 -12.30 -13.79
N LEU A 297 -30.27 -12.02 -14.60
CA LEU A 297 -29.13 -12.89 -14.85
C LEU A 297 -28.39 -13.15 -13.54
N LEU A 298 -28.04 -12.11 -12.79
CA LEU A 298 -27.36 -12.26 -11.50
C LEU A 298 -28.22 -12.97 -10.45
N GLU A 299 -29.52 -12.65 -10.35
CA GLU A 299 -30.46 -13.38 -9.49
C GLU A 299 -30.46 -14.89 -9.82
N SER A 300 -30.45 -15.23 -11.11
CA SER A 300 -30.38 -16.62 -11.59
C SER A 300 -29.06 -17.28 -11.21
N LEU A 301 -27.93 -16.57 -11.33
CA LEU A 301 -26.61 -17.07 -10.91
C LEU A 301 -26.56 -17.37 -9.40
N ILE A 302 -27.10 -16.48 -8.57
CA ILE A 302 -27.14 -16.65 -7.11
C ILE A 302 -27.95 -17.90 -6.75
N ILE A 303 -29.14 -18.06 -7.34
CA ILE A 303 -30.00 -19.25 -7.11
C ILE A 303 -29.27 -20.52 -7.56
N LEU A 304 -28.62 -20.48 -8.73
CA LEU A 304 -27.90 -21.64 -9.27
C LEU A 304 -26.72 -22.02 -8.37
N LYS A 305 -25.95 -21.04 -7.87
CA LYS A 305 -24.83 -21.26 -6.93
C LYS A 305 -25.31 -21.92 -5.64
N ILE A 306 -26.43 -21.46 -5.07
CA ILE A 306 -27.08 -22.10 -3.90
C ILE A 306 -27.46 -23.55 -4.23
N LEU A 307 -28.06 -23.79 -5.39
CA LEU A 307 -28.45 -25.13 -5.81
C LEU A 307 -27.23 -26.04 -6.02
N MET A 308 -26.12 -25.52 -6.55
CA MET A 308 -24.86 -26.25 -6.73
C MET A 308 -24.25 -26.68 -5.40
N LEU A 309 -24.22 -25.78 -4.40
CA LEU A 309 -23.76 -26.06 -3.04
C LEU A 309 -24.62 -27.15 -2.39
N MET A 310 -25.94 -27.12 -2.60
CA MET A 310 -26.87 -28.10 -2.03
C MET A 310 -26.83 -29.47 -2.74
N LYS A 311 -26.62 -29.51 -4.05
CA LYS A 311 -26.70 -30.74 -4.87
C LYS A 311 -25.33 -31.34 -5.24
N CYS A 312 -24.24 -30.75 -4.77
CA CYS A 312 -22.87 -31.17 -5.11
C CYS A 312 -22.66 -31.25 -6.64
N LEU A 313 -23.21 -30.29 -7.39
CA LEU A 313 -22.97 -30.18 -8.83
C LEU A 313 -21.50 -29.81 -9.06
N THR A 314 -20.89 -30.45 -10.06
CA THR A 314 -19.50 -30.20 -10.48
C THR A 314 -19.40 -28.88 -11.28
N ILE A 315 -18.17 -28.37 -11.44
CA ILE A 315 -17.76 -27.16 -12.22
C ILE A 315 -18.71 -26.88 -13.39
N ILE A 316 -19.25 -25.65 -13.44
CA ILE A 316 -20.18 -25.16 -14.45
C ILE A 316 -19.52 -23.99 -15.18
N LEU A 317 -19.63 -23.96 -16.50
CA LEU A 317 -19.24 -22.82 -17.33
C LEU A 317 -20.50 -22.04 -17.69
N MET A 318 -20.48 -20.74 -17.46
CA MET A 318 -21.60 -19.87 -17.83
C MET A 318 -21.13 -18.74 -18.73
N PHE A 319 -21.82 -18.57 -19.84
CA PHE A 319 -21.60 -17.48 -20.76
C PHE A 319 -22.92 -16.79 -21.12
N SER A 320 -22.84 -15.49 -21.39
CA SER A 320 -23.97 -14.66 -21.80
C SER A 320 -23.70 -14.09 -23.18
N SER A 321 -24.76 -13.95 -23.98
CA SER A 321 -24.77 -13.24 -25.25
C SER A 321 -25.70 -12.04 -25.14
N GLU A 322 -25.17 -10.82 -25.17
CA GLU A 322 -25.93 -9.57 -25.02
C GLU A 322 -25.91 -8.75 -26.32
N GLU A 323 -27.07 -8.31 -26.83
CA GLU A 323 -27.12 -7.50 -28.06
C GLU A 323 -26.42 -6.15 -27.89
N ALA A 324 -25.45 -5.84 -28.76
CA ALA A 324 -24.62 -4.65 -28.65
C ALA A 324 -25.34 -3.35 -29.07
N ASN A 325 -26.27 -3.43 -30.02
CA ASN A 325 -26.93 -2.27 -30.64
C ASN A 325 -28.41 -2.10 -30.22
N HIS A 326 -28.93 -2.97 -29.35
CA HIS A 326 -30.31 -2.93 -28.83
C HIS A 326 -31.38 -2.73 -29.93
N THR A 327 -31.24 -3.45 -31.05
CA THR A 327 -32.10 -3.26 -32.23
C THR A 327 -33.44 -3.99 -32.11
N GLY A 328 -33.59 -4.84 -31.09
CA GLY A 328 -34.86 -5.51 -30.79
C GLY A 328 -35.17 -6.69 -31.70
N VAL A 329 -34.23 -7.09 -32.55
CA VAL A 329 -34.47 -8.13 -33.54
C VAL A 329 -34.20 -9.50 -32.94
N SER A 330 -35.27 -10.06 -32.39
CA SER A 330 -35.29 -11.34 -31.70
C SER A 330 -35.19 -12.54 -32.64
N ILE A 331 -34.39 -13.54 -32.24
CA ILE A 331 -34.47 -14.93 -32.74
C ILE A 331 -34.88 -15.93 -31.62
N PHE A 332 -35.15 -15.44 -30.40
CA PHE A 332 -35.39 -16.24 -29.17
C PHE A 332 -36.18 -15.44 -28.12
N ASN A 333 -37.20 -15.99 -27.44
CA ASN A 333 -37.89 -15.27 -26.35
C ASN A 333 -37.23 -15.53 -24.97
N ILE A 334 -37.43 -14.68 -23.96
CA ILE A 334 -37.09 -14.99 -22.55
C ILE A 334 -38.39 -15.34 -21.80
N ASP A 335 -38.44 -16.54 -21.23
CA ASP A 335 -39.57 -17.04 -20.43
C ASP A 335 -39.08 -17.48 -19.04
N THR A 336 -40.03 -17.74 -18.12
CA THR A 336 -39.75 -18.40 -16.84
C THR A 336 -40.37 -19.79 -16.83
N GLY A 337 -39.75 -20.74 -16.12
CA GLY A 337 -40.29 -22.10 -16.01
C GLY A 337 -40.17 -22.96 -17.28
N CYS A 338 -39.34 -22.57 -18.25
CA CYS A 338 -39.11 -23.33 -19.49
C CYS A 338 -38.52 -24.73 -19.23
N TYR A 339 -37.86 -24.93 -18.08
CA TYR A 339 -37.31 -26.23 -17.69
C TYR A 339 -38.05 -26.76 -16.45
N ALA A 340 -38.87 -27.80 -16.64
CA ALA A 340 -39.70 -28.40 -15.59
C ALA A 340 -38.90 -28.95 -14.37
N SER A 341 -37.60 -29.20 -14.54
CA SER A 341 -36.70 -29.69 -13.49
C SER A 341 -36.01 -28.57 -12.68
N TRP A 342 -36.20 -27.31 -13.06
CA TRP A 342 -35.53 -26.15 -12.47
C TRP A 342 -36.50 -25.36 -11.59
N ASP A 343 -35.95 -24.46 -10.77
CA ASP A 343 -36.79 -23.50 -10.03
C ASP A 343 -37.54 -22.64 -11.06
N ALA A 344 -38.87 -22.56 -10.93
CA ALA A 344 -39.72 -21.85 -11.88
C ALA A 344 -39.42 -20.33 -11.93
N ARG A 345 -38.66 -19.80 -10.98
CA ARG A 345 -38.18 -18.41 -10.96
C ARG A 345 -36.92 -18.19 -11.80
N ILE A 346 -36.27 -19.25 -12.28
CA ILE A 346 -35.12 -19.13 -13.18
C ILE A 346 -35.63 -18.71 -14.56
N TYR A 347 -35.08 -17.61 -15.07
CA TYR A 347 -35.31 -17.15 -16.44
C TYR A 347 -34.54 -18.04 -17.42
N CYS A 348 -35.16 -18.33 -18.55
CA CYS A 348 -34.66 -19.26 -19.55
C CYS A 348 -35.08 -18.82 -20.95
N ILE A 349 -34.42 -19.39 -21.96
CA ILE A 349 -34.80 -19.18 -23.35
C ILE A 349 -36.15 -19.87 -23.56
N GLY A 350 -37.16 -19.09 -23.94
CA GLY A 350 -38.50 -19.52 -24.33
C GLY A 350 -38.51 -20.32 -25.63
N GLU A 351 -39.67 -20.48 -26.28
CA GLU A 351 -39.72 -21.19 -27.56
C GLU A 351 -38.82 -20.51 -28.60
N VAL A 352 -37.90 -21.30 -29.14
CA VAL A 352 -37.01 -20.90 -30.22
C VAL A 352 -37.78 -20.97 -31.54
N ASP A 353 -37.94 -19.86 -32.25
CA ASP A 353 -38.35 -19.92 -33.65
C ASP A 353 -37.16 -20.37 -34.51
N ARG A 354 -36.98 -21.69 -34.57
CA ARG A 354 -35.90 -22.33 -35.33
C ARG A 354 -35.99 -22.07 -36.84
N SER A 355 -37.09 -21.49 -37.34
CA SER A 355 -37.22 -21.11 -38.74
C SER A 355 -36.43 -19.85 -39.11
N MET A 356 -36.01 -19.06 -38.11
CA MET A 356 -35.16 -17.88 -38.30
C MET A 356 -33.65 -18.19 -38.23
N ILE A 357 -33.27 -19.43 -37.89
CA ILE A 357 -31.88 -19.89 -37.82
C ILE A 357 -31.59 -20.69 -39.11
N VAL A 358 -30.93 -20.07 -40.07
CA VAL A 358 -30.42 -20.78 -41.26
C VAL A 358 -28.98 -21.21 -40.94
N MET A 359 -28.72 -22.52 -40.93
CA MET A 359 -27.39 -23.10 -40.69
C MET A 359 -26.61 -23.27 -41.99
#